data_AF-A0A6C7RAF6-F1
#
_entry.id   AF-A0A6C7RAF6-F1
#
_cell.length_a   1.000
_cell.length_b   1.000
_cell.length_c   1.000
_cell.angle_alpha   90.00
_cell.angle_beta   90.00
_cell.angle_gamma   90.00
#
_symmetry.space_group_name_H-M   'P 1'
#
loop_
_entity.id
_entity.type
_entity.pdbx_description
1 polymer ?
#
loop_
_entity_poly.entity_id
_entity_poly.type
_entity_poly.pdbx_seq_one_letter_code
_entity_poly.pdbx_strand_id
1 'polypeptide(L)'
;NAKRFLDDALALKQILENILSKDFLLPLEFLEKVYQNIENFNHSLDEDEFIQDGILKAVMYERGLRISLVYKENILVHASFITAYIKAYDEWLLYFMEKLEQRINIIINSFKELP
;
A
#
# COMPACT_ATOMS: atom_id res chain seq x y z
N ASN A 1 -9.83 14.13 -4.82
CA ASN A 1 -8.81 13.49 -3.97
C ASN A 1 -8.76 11.98 -4.11
N ALA A 2 -9.84 11.21 -3.89
CA ALA A 2 -9.80 9.73 -3.92
C ALA A 2 -9.18 9.08 -5.18
N LYS A 3 -9.48 9.59 -6.38
CA LYS A 3 -8.91 9.08 -7.64
C LYS A 3 -7.39 9.24 -7.72
N ARG A 4 -6.84 10.31 -7.15
CA ARG A 4 -5.38 10.53 -7.06
C ARG A 4 -4.71 9.38 -6.29
N PHE A 5 -5.32 8.91 -5.20
CA PHE A 5 -4.76 7.79 -4.44
C PHE A 5 -4.76 6.47 -5.20
N LEU A 6 -5.72 6.23 -6.12
CA LEU A 6 -5.66 5.08 -7.02
C LEU A 6 -4.49 5.20 -8.00
N ASP A 7 -4.27 6.39 -8.56
CA ASP A 7 -3.17 6.64 -9.50
C ASP A 7 -1.80 6.50 -8.79
N ASP A 8 -1.66 7.07 -7.59
CA ASP A 8 -0.46 6.97 -6.75
C ASP A 8 -0.21 5.51 -6.31
N ALA A 9 -1.26 4.79 -5.89
CA ALA A 9 -1.17 3.38 -5.53
C ALA A 9 -0.74 2.51 -6.73
N LEU A 10 -1.30 2.77 -7.92
CA LEU A 10 -0.92 2.06 -9.14
C LEU A 10 0.55 2.30 -9.49
N ALA A 11 1.02 3.54 -9.40
CA ALA A 11 2.42 3.88 -9.64
C ALA A 11 3.36 3.18 -8.65
N LEU A 12 3.02 3.20 -7.36
CA LEU A 12 3.79 2.48 -6.34
C LEU A 12 3.79 0.97 -6.62
N LYS A 13 2.63 0.38 -6.90
CA LYS A 13 2.50 -1.05 -7.21
C LYS A 13 3.40 -1.47 -8.37
N GLN A 14 3.42 -0.71 -9.46
CA GLN A 14 4.30 -1.01 -10.61
C GLN A 14 5.79 -1.01 -10.23
N ILE A 15 6.20 -0.11 -9.33
CA ILE A 15 7.56 -0.09 -8.79
C ILE A 15 7.82 -1.36 -7.95
N LEU A 16 6.89 -1.72 -7.06
CA LEU A 16 7.05 -2.89 -6.19
C LEU A 16 7.08 -4.19 -7.01
N GLU A 17 6.19 -4.36 -7.98
CA GLU A 17 6.16 -5.54 -8.86
C GLU A 17 7.45 -5.67 -9.69
N ASN A 18 7.99 -4.57 -10.20
CA ASN A 18 9.26 -4.57 -10.94
C ASN A 18 10.43 -5.01 -10.05
N ILE A 19 10.39 -4.66 -8.77
CA ILE A 19 11.37 -5.09 -7.77
C ILE A 19 11.22 -6.57 -7.47
N LEU A 20 9.99 -7.02 -7.19
CA LEU A 20 9.68 -8.39 -6.85
C LEU A 20 9.87 -9.36 -8.02
N SER A 21 9.84 -8.88 -9.27
CA SER A 21 10.11 -9.67 -10.46
C SER A 21 11.60 -9.90 -10.73
N LYS A 22 12.51 -9.37 -9.91
CA LYS A 22 13.96 -9.59 -10.10
C LYS A 22 14.39 -10.91 -9.48
N ASP A 23 15.14 -11.69 -10.23
CA ASP A 23 15.72 -12.96 -9.75
C ASP A 23 16.99 -12.78 -8.89
N PHE A 24 17.38 -11.54 -8.61
CA PHE A 24 18.58 -11.19 -7.84
C PHE A 24 18.28 -10.14 -6.78
N LEU A 25 19.12 -10.14 -5.74
CA LEU A 25 19.00 -9.21 -4.62
C LEU A 25 19.44 -7.80 -5.05
N LEU A 26 18.55 -6.83 -4.89
CA LEU A 26 18.82 -5.44 -5.22
C LEU A 26 19.78 -4.80 -4.20
N PRO A 27 20.56 -3.76 -4.59
CA PRO A 27 21.40 -3.02 -3.66
C PRO A 27 20.60 -2.44 -2.49
N LEU A 28 21.17 -2.49 -1.27
CA LEU A 28 20.48 -2.03 -0.06
C LEU A 28 20.02 -0.58 -0.18
N GLU A 29 20.87 0.33 -0.66
CA GLU A 29 20.54 1.75 -0.83
C GLU A 29 19.32 1.96 -1.75
N PHE A 30 19.17 1.10 -2.77
CA PHE A 30 17.99 1.14 -3.64
C PHE A 30 16.74 0.67 -2.89
N LEU A 31 16.84 -0.43 -2.14
CA LEU A 31 15.74 -0.96 -1.33
C LEU A 31 15.28 0.05 -0.26
N GLU A 32 16.21 0.76 0.40
CA GLU A 32 15.91 1.80 1.37
C GLU A 32 15.15 2.98 0.77
N LYS A 33 15.48 3.40 -0.46
CA LYS A 33 14.73 4.44 -1.19
C LYS A 33 13.30 3.99 -1.50
N VAL A 34 13.12 2.73 -1.86
CA VAL A 34 11.78 2.16 -2.11
C VAL A 34 10.98 2.09 -0.82
N TYR A 35 11.61 1.65 0.27
CA TYR A 35 11.01 1.66 1.60
C TYR A 35 10.56 3.07 2.00
N GLN A 36 11.40 4.09 1.78
CA GLN A 36 11.02 5.49 2.03
C GLN A 36 9.83 5.95 1.17
N ASN A 37 9.74 5.52 -0.09
CA ASN A 37 8.59 5.83 -0.94
C ASN A 37 7.29 5.22 -0.40
N ILE A 38 7.37 3.99 0.15
CA ILE A 38 6.23 3.38 0.84
C ILE A 38 5.83 4.21 2.06
N GLU A 39 6.79 4.65 2.88
CA GLU A 39 6.49 5.47 4.05
C GLU A 39 5.89 6.83 3.69
N ASN A 40 6.35 7.46 2.60
CA ASN A 40 5.77 8.71 2.09
C ASN A 40 4.32 8.52 1.62
N PHE A 41 4.03 7.38 0.97
CA PHE A 41 2.68 7.03 0.57
C PHE A 41 1.80 6.74 1.80
N ASN A 42 2.30 5.98 2.78
CA ASN A 42 1.62 5.74 4.06
C ASN A 42 1.23 7.05 4.76
N HIS A 43 2.17 7.99 4.85
CA HIS A 43 1.92 9.29 5.44
C HIS A 43 0.79 10.05 4.71
N SER A 44 0.80 10.01 3.37
CA SER A 44 -0.25 10.63 2.55
C SER A 44 -1.64 10.02 2.77
N LEU A 45 -1.71 8.71 3.08
CA LEU A 45 -2.96 8.01 3.42
C LEU A 45 -3.43 8.33 4.85
N ASP A 46 -2.50 8.45 5.78
CA ASP A 46 -2.80 8.69 7.20
C ASP A 46 -3.33 10.11 7.45
N GLU A 47 -2.97 11.09 6.61
CA GLU A 47 -3.43 12.48 6.71
C GLU A 47 -4.76 12.78 6.00
N ASP A 48 -5.26 11.87 5.15
CA ASP A 48 -6.46 12.13 4.35
C ASP A 48 -7.74 11.62 5.04
N GLU A 49 -8.64 12.54 5.37
CA GLU A 49 -9.90 12.24 6.07
C GLU A 49 -10.79 11.23 5.34
N PHE A 50 -10.77 11.23 4.00
CA PHE A 50 -11.56 10.28 3.22
C PHE A 50 -10.98 8.87 3.32
N ILE A 51 -9.65 8.73 3.32
CA ILE A 51 -8.97 7.45 3.52
C ILE A 51 -9.13 6.94 4.96
N GLN A 52 -9.22 7.84 5.93
CA GLN A 52 -9.41 7.49 7.34
C GLN A 52 -10.88 7.23 7.73
N ASP A 53 -11.78 7.06 6.74
CA ASP A 53 -13.17 6.69 7.00
C ASP A 53 -13.32 5.29 7.61
N GLY A 54 -14.47 5.00 8.22
CA GLY A 54 -14.66 3.73 8.95
C GLY A 54 -14.41 2.46 8.12
N ILE A 55 -14.65 2.49 6.79
CA ILE A 55 -14.47 1.33 5.92
C ILE A 55 -13.00 1.17 5.56
N LEU A 56 -12.36 2.24 5.09
CA LEU A 56 -10.96 2.22 4.66
C LEU A 56 -9.99 2.11 5.85
N LYS A 57 -10.40 2.55 7.04
CA LYS A 57 -9.64 2.33 8.27
C LYS A 57 -9.45 0.85 8.61
N ALA A 58 -10.43 0.00 8.30
CA ALA A 58 -10.27 -1.46 8.43
C ALA A 58 -9.19 -2.01 7.49
N VAL A 59 -9.10 -1.44 6.29
CA VAL A 59 -8.04 -1.78 5.31
C VAL A 59 -6.66 -1.34 5.82
N MET A 60 -6.57 -0.21 6.53
CA MET A 60 -5.33 0.24 7.18
C MET A 60 -4.90 -0.68 8.33
N TYR A 61 -5.84 -1.25 9.10
CA TYR A 61 -5.49 -2.24 10.12
C TYR A 61 -4.93 -3.54 9.50
N GLU A 62 -5.46 -3.93 8.35
CA GLU A 62 -4.98 -5.09 7.59
C GLU A 62 -3.52 -4.90 7.14
N ARG A 63 -3.16 -3.67 6.71
CA ARG A 63 -1.75 -3.25 6.47
C ARG A 63 -0.88 -3.57 7.69
N GLY A 64 -1.29 -3.04 8.85
CA GLY A 64 -0.56 -3.18 10.10
C GLY A 64 -0.38 -4.64 10.50
N LEU A 65 -1.42 -5.47 10.32
CA LEU A 65 -1.36 -6.90 10.57
C LEU A 65 -0.32 -7.59 9.67
N ARG A 66 -0.39 -7.40 8.34
CA ARG A 66 0.58 -8.00 7.40
C ARG A 66 2.01 -7.60 7.70
N ILE A 67 2.24 -6.30 7.95
CA ILE A 67 3.56 -5.79 8.29
C ILE A 67 4.05 -6.37 9.62
N SER A 68 3.18 -6.50 10.64
CA SER A 68 3.56 -7.11 11.91
C SER A 68 4.02 -8.57 11.77
N LEU A 69 3.48 -9.30 10.79
CA LEU A 69 3.92 -10.67 10.50
C LEU A 69 5.34 -10.70 9.95
N VAL A 70 5.72 -9.75 9.09
CA VAL A 70 7.11 -9.60 8.62
C VAL A 70 8.06 -9.33 9.79
N TYR A 71 7.70 -8.43 10.70
CA TYR A 71 8.51 -8.18 11.90
C TYR A 71 8.67 -9.44 12.77
N LYS A 72 7.61 -10.26 12.86
CA LYS A 72 7.62 -11.52 13.64
C LYS A 72 8.56 -12.57 13.05
N GLU A 73 8.87 -12.53 11.75
CA GLU A 73 9.84 -13.43 11.12
C GLU A 73 11.27 -13.20 11.62
N ASN A 74 11.55 -12.05 12.28
CA ASN A 74 12.84 -11.73 12.89
C ASN A 74 14.02 -11.85 11.89
N ILE A 75 13.81 -11.36 10.67
CA ILE A 75 14.81 -11.37 9.60
C ILE A 75 15.95 -10.43 9.97
N LEU A 76 17.15 -10.98 10.19
CA LEU A 76 18.33 -10.20 10.63
C LEU A 76 19.04 -9.46 9.49
N VAL A 77 18.93 -9.98 8.25
CA VAL A 77 19.55 -9.34 7.08
C VAL A 77 18.64 -8.22 6.61
N HIS A 78 19.11 -6.97 6.73
CA HIS A 78 18.28 -5.79 6.48
C HIS A 78 17.68 -5.74 5.07
N ALA A 79 18.47 -6.08 4.05
CA ALA A 79 17.99 -6.13 2.67
C ALA A 79 16.87 -7.18 2.52
N SER A 80 17.02 -8.37 3.12
CA SER A 80 16.00 -9.41 3.12
C SER A 80 14.74 -8.98 3.88
N PHE A 81 14.88 -8.26 4.99
CA PHE A 81 13.76 -7.69 5.72
C PHE A 81 12.97 -6.69 4.84
N ILE A 82 13.66 -5.74 4.19
CA ILE A 82 13.00 -4.77 3.30
C ILE A 82 12.30 -5.49 2.13
N THR A 83 12.92 -6.52 1.54
CA THR A 83 12.27 -7.30 0.48
C THR A 83 11.00 -8.00 0.98
N ALA A 84 11.02 -8.60 2.17
CA ALA A 84 9.83 -9.21 2.77
C ALA A 84 8.74 -8.17 3.09
N TYR A 85 9.13 -6.99 3.58
CA TYR A 85 8.23 -5.87 3.81
C TYR A 85 7.57 -5.40 2.50
N ILE A 86 8.36 -5.19 1.44
CA ILE A 86 7.87 -4.79 0.11
C ILE A 86 6.85 -5.82 -0.41
N LYS A 87 7.14 -7.12 -0.26
CA LYS A 87 6.21 -8.17 -0.68
C LYS A 87 4.88 -8.10 0.08
N ALA A 88 4.94 -8.04 1.41
CA ALA A 88 3.73 -7.93 2.23
C ALA A 88 2.93 -6.66 1.93
N TYR A 89 3.63 -5.56 1.64
CA TYR A 89 3.03 -4.29 1.27
C TYR A 89 2.40 -4.31 -0.12
N ASP A 90 3.02 -4.95 -1.12
CA ASP A 90 2.46 -5.10 -2.47
C ASP A 90 1.14 -5.89 -2.45
N GLU A 91 1.10 -6.98 -1.67
CA GLU A 91 -0.14 -7.75 -1.46
C GLU A 91 -1.23 -6.92 -0.79
N TRP A 92 -0.86 -6.11 0.21
CA TRP A 92 -1.78 -5.16 0.83
C TRP A 92 -2.26 -4.09 -0.15
N LEU A 93 -1.37 -3.55 -0.96
CA LEU A 93 -1.65 -2.45 -1.88
C LEU A 93 -2.68 -2.85 -2.93
N LEU A 94 -2.60 -4.08 -3.44
CA LEU A 94 -3.62 -4.65 -4.33
C LEU A 94 -5.00 -4.68 -3.65
N TYR A 95 -5.06 -5.18 -2.40
CA TYR A 95 -6.29 -5.21 -1.62
C TYR A 95 -6.83 -3.79 -1.33
N PHE A 96 -5.94 -2.86 -1.00
CA PHE A 96 -6.29 -1.46 -0.78
C PHE A 96 -6.91 -0.81 -2.02
N MET A 97 -6.31 -1.00 -3.19
CA MET A 97 -6.82 -0.46 -4.45
C MET A 97 -8.22 -0.99 -4.76
N GLU A 98 -8.47 -2.30 -4.59
CA GLU A 98 -9.79 -2.91 -4.78
C GLU A 98 -10.85 -2.25 -3.88
N LYS A 99 -10.53 -2.07 -2.59
CA LYS A 99 -11.47 -1.48 -1.61
C LYS A 99 -11.68 0.01 -1.85
N LEU A 100 -10.64 0.74 -2.23
CA LEU A 100 -10.72 2.15 -2.57
C LEU A 100 -11.62 2.37 -3.81
N GLU A 101 -11.45 1.56 -4.84
CA GLU A 101 -12.30 1.61 -6.04
C GLU A 101 -13.77 1.29 -5.72
N GLN A 102 -14.03 0.25 -4.93
CA GLN A 102 -15.37 -0.07 -4.44
C GLN A 102 -15.99 1.12 -3.68
N ARG A 103 -15.23 1.77 -2.79
CA ARG A 103 -15.70 2.91 -2.01
C ARG A 103 -16.04 4.12 -2.89
N ILE A 104 -15.20 4.43 -3.86
CA ILE A 104 -15.44 5.51 -4.84
C ILE A 104 -16.71 5.23 -5.64
N ASN A 105 -16.90 4.00 -6.12
CA ASN A 105 -18.06 3.61 -6.92
C ASN A 105 -19.37 3.70 -6.12
N ILE A 106 -19.38 3.29 -4.85
CA ILE A 106 -20.54 3.44 -3.95
C ILE A 106 -20.94 4.91 -3.85
N ILE A 107 -19.97 5.79 -3.64
CA ILE A 107 -20.22 7.23 -3.49
C ILE A 107 -20.77 7.82 -4.80
N ILE A 108 -20.13 7.53 -5.94
CA ILE A 108 -20.59 7.99 -7.25
C ILE A 108 -22.03 7.53 -7.52
N ASN A 109 -22.35 6.27 -7.25
CA ASN A 109 -23.69 5.74 -7.49
C ASN A 109 -24.72 6.36 -6.53
N SER A 110 -24.38 6.58 -5.27
CA SER A 110 -25.27 7.26 -4.31
C SER A 110 -25.66 8.68 -4.74
N PHE A 111 -24.77 9.39 -5.45
CA PHE A 111 -25.07 10.72 -6.01
C PHE A 111 -25.93 10.68 -7.27
N LYS A 112 -25.90 9.57 -8.03
CA LYS A 112 -26.75 9.40 -9.24
C LYS A 112 -28.20 9.07 -8.91
N GLU A 113 -28.46 8.57 -7.71
CA GLU A 113 -29.81 8.20 -7.23
C GLU A 113 -30.54 9.35 -6.52
N LEU A 114 -29.90 10.53 -6.37
CA LEU A 114 -30.56 11.72 -5.86
C LEU A 114 -31.43 12.34 -6.99
N PRO A 115 -32.73 12.63 -6.74
CA PRO A 115 -33.65 13.18 -7.74
C PRO A 115 -33.33 14.62 -8.16
#